data_AF-A0A1X7TZY2-F1
#
_entry.id   AF-A0A1X7TZY2-F1
#
_cell.length_a   1.000
_cell.length_b   1.000
_cell.length_c   1.000
_cell.angle_alpha   90.00
_cell.angle_beta   90.00
_cell.angle_gamma   90.00
#
_symmetry.space_group_name_H-M   'P 1'
#
loop_
_entity.id
_entity.type
_entity.pdbx_description
1 polymer ?
#
loop_
_entity_poly.entity_id
_entity_poly.type
_entity_poly.pdbx_seq_one_letter_code
_entity_poly.pdbx_strand_id
1 'polypeptide(L)'
;MDNLECLSDVNIASKKLFLIQGDRPQLLNWERYGLRIGVSGGSLSSIETAEVAVVALVGGQFVFPKNTVLISAVYAVSVSRSLFKPLHLEIQHCVNITREAQTKYLSFFIAPVSTPSLPYQFTLVEGGEFSVGERYGSINREKFCLVGIGGSLTNEREGEGGEREDDDHNGGGQEEGELQGGGGSGHEDEGKEDDDKEKDESDQHGAGVQEKQDHRVEDKGQEQVEKEGDIVKQKGSTGIAESMSYAGVTYYEEKGVEDSVTFIAAKNLNALLEYVNDYHSKAEMGQNVYYRFGESSKYIELKLNEKQEEPFTGWKIKPHMKPCRLYKEDIDNFGKEDYPLPPTCIISVYGSPAPGTEAMLHYAIPIEG
;
A
#
# COMPACT_ATOMS: atom_id res chain seq x y z
N MET A 1 22.99 11.46 -24.53
CA MET A 1 21.76 10.96 -25.20
C MET A 1 20.68 10.91 -24.15
N ASP A 2 19.48 11.36 -24.50
CA ASP A 2 18.35 11.31 -23.59
C ASP A 2 17.90 9.84 -23.47
N ASN A 3 18.44 9.12 -22.48
CA ASN A 3 18.25 7.67 -22.30
C ASN A 3 16.80 7.28 -21.96
N LEU A 4 15.86 8.22 -22.02
CA LEU A 4 14.45 8.05 -21.68
C LEU A 4 13.59 7.70 -22.90
N GLU A 5 14.12 7.80 -24.12
CA GLU A 5 13.42 7.40 -25.35
C GLU A 5 13.18 5.88 -25.43
N CYS A 6 13.90 5.06 -24.64
CA CYS A 6 13.73 3.60 -24.62
C CYS A 6 12.63 3.09 -23.70
N LEU A 7 11.91 3.98 -23.00
CA LEU A 7 10.76 3.61 -22.18
C LEU A 7 9.66 3.02 -23.06
N SER A 8 9.42 1.72 -22.89
CA SER A 8 8.40 0.95 -23.59
C SER A 8 7.27 0.56 -22.63
N ASP A 9 6.03 0.63 -23.10
CA ASP A 9 4.81 0.21 -22.41
C ASP A 9 4.65 0.75 -20.97
N VAL A 10 4.73 2.08 -20.87
CA VAL A 10 4.53 2.82 -19.64
C VAL A 10 3.48 3.90 -19.84
N ASN A 11 2.70 4.14 -18.79
CA ASN A 11 1.75 5.23 -18.72
C ASN A 11 2.46 6.45 -18.12
N ILE A 12 2.77 7.40 -18.99
CA ILE A 12 3.50 8.62 -18.64
C ILE A 12 2.49 9.64 -18.13
N ALA A 13 2.74 10.08 -16.89
CA ALA A 13 2.10 11.24 -16.32
C ALA A 13 2.69 12.50 -16.98
N SER A 14 3.98 12.75 -16.76
CA SER A 14 4.62 13.96 -17.25
C SER A 14 6.11 13.76 -17.51
N LYS A 15 6.68 14.67 -18.30
CA LYS A 15 8.12 14.74 -18.60
C LYS A 15 8.63 16.12 -18.23
N LYS A 16 9.84 16.18 -17.67
CA LYS A 16 10.50 17.46 -17.37
C LYS A 16 12.00 17.35 -17.57
N LEU A 17 12.57 18.38 -18.19
CA LEU A 17 14.00 18.58 -18.31
C LEU A 17 14.41 19.74 -17.39
N PHE A 18 15.33 19.49 -16.49
CA PHE A 18 15.92 20.50 -15.62
C PHE A 18 17.34 20.79 -16.05
N LEU A 19 17.72 22.06 -16.07
CA LEU A 19 19.10 22.48 -16.31
C LEU A 19 19.77 22.79 -14.98
N ILE A 20 20.87 22.11 -14.67
CA ILE A 20 21.71 22.36 -13.49
C ILE A 20 23.04 22.96 -13.92
N GLN A 21 23.50 23.96 -13.18
CA GLN A 21 24.67 24.75 -13.59
C GLN A 21 25.60 25.07 -12.42
N GLY A 22 26.90 24.99 -12.69
CA GLY A 22 27.94 25.39 -11.74
C GLY A 22 28.04 24.49 -10.51
N ASP A 23 28.82 24.95 -9.54
CA ASP A 23 29.21 24.21 -8.35
C ASP A 23 28.33 24.50 -7.12
N ARG A 24 27.27 25.28 -7.27
CA ARG A 24 26.36 25.63 -6.16
C ARG A 24 25.28 24.56 -5.96
N PRO A 25 24.82 24.35 -4.71
CA PRO A 25 23.69 23.49 -4.45
C PRO A 25 22.43 24.01 -5.13
N GLN A 26 21.63 23.10 -5.67
CA GLN A 26 20.39 23.40 -6.41
C GLN A 26 19.29 22.44 -5.96
N LEU A 27 18.07 22.94 -5.86
CA LEU A 27 16.89 22.13 -5.57
C LEU A 27 15.92 22.23 -6.76
N LEU A 28 15.63 21.09 -7.37
CA LEU A 28 14.73 20.96 -8.49
C LEU A 28 13.39 20.45 -7.98
N ASN A 29 12.42 21.36 -7.83
CA ASN A 29 11.11 21.01 -7.31
C ASN A 29 10.17 20.54 -8.42
N TRP A 30 9.56 19.38 -8.19
CA TRP A 30 8.48 18.83 -8.99
C TRP A 30 7.40 18.21 -8.09
N GLU A 31 7.10 18.92 -6.99
CA GLU A 31 6.18 18.44 -5.93
C GLU A 31 4.78 18.13 -6.45
N ARG A 32 4.32 18.84 -7.51
CA ARG A 32 3.07 18.51 -8.22
C ARG A 32 3.05 17.06 -8.73
N TYR A 33 4.20 16.43 -8.92
CA TYR A 33 4.30 15.04 -9.32
C TYR A 33 4.81 14.13 -8.21
N GLY A 34 5.15 14.67 -7.04
CA GLY A 34 5.65 13.92 -5.90
C GLY A 34 7.16 13.67 -5.94
N LEU A 35 7.94 14.52 -6.64
CA LEU A 35 9.39 14.40 -6.74
C LEU A 35 10.09 15.72 -6.40
N ARG A 36 11.16 15.62 -5.62
CA ARG A 36 12.16 16.69 -5.47
C ARG A 36 13.55 16.11 -5.73
N ILE A 37 14.41 16.91 -6.35
CA ILE A 37 15.79 16.49 -6.66
C ILE A 37 16.75 17.53 -6.09
N GLY A 38 17.53 17.14 -5.10
CA GLY A 38 18.64 17.90 -4.56
C GLY A 38 19.93 17.61 -5.35
N VAL A 39 20.63 18.67 -5.72
CA VAL A 39 21.99 18.62 -6.27
C VAL A 39 22.92 19.28 -5.26
N SER A 40 23.86 18.52 -4.73
CA SER A 40 24.81 19.04 -3.75
C SER A 40 25.81 20.01 -4.38
N GLY A 41 26.33 20.96 -3.59
CA GLY A 41 27.43 21.81 -4.04
C GLY A 41 28.65 20.97 -4.44
N GLY A 42 29.31 21.35 -5.54
CA GLY A 42 30.43 20.65 -6.15
C GLY A 42 30.06 19.39 -6.94
N SER A 43 28.77 19.17 -7.26
CA SER A 43 28.36 18.07 -8.15
C SER A 43 28.78 18.29 -9.62
N LEU A 44 29.05 19.54 -9.99
CA LEU A 44 29.61 19.99 -11.26
C LEU A 44 30.73 20.99 -11.00
N SER A 45 31.59 21.23 -12.00
CA SER A 45 32.52 22.36 -11.94
C SER A 45 31.79 23.69 -12.18
N SER A 46 32.42 24.81 -11.79
CA SER A 46 31.80 26.14 -11.79
C SER A 46 31.34 26.66 -13.16
N ILE A 47 31.86 26.10 -14.26
CA ILE A 47 31.52 26.48 -15.64
C ILE A 47 30.68 25.43 -16.36
N GLU A 48 30.44 24.28 -15.73
CA GLU A 48 29.74 23.18 -16.37
C GLU A 48 28.24 23.27 -16.17
N THR A 49 27.54 22.65 -17.11
CA THR A 49 26.10 22.43 -17.03
C THR A 49 25.80 20.96 -17.27
N ALA A 50 24.68 20.50 -16.73
CA ALA A 50 24.13 19.19 -17.02
C ALA A 50 22.60 19.29 -17.05
N GLU A 51 21.98 18.34 -17.73
CA GLU A 51 20.53 18.26 -17.86
C GLU A 51 20.05 17.05 -17.07
N VAL A 52 19.06 17.24 -16.21
CA VAL A 52 18.38 16.17 -15.49
C VAL A 52 17.03 15.97 -16.16
N ALA A 53 16.89 14.90 -16.91
CA ALA A 53 15.66 14.51 -17.57
C ALA A 53 14.89 13.55 -16.65
N VAL A 54 13.61 13.82 -16.45
CA VAL A 54 12.75 13.07 -15.53
C VAL A 54 11.43 12.77 -16.22
N VAL A 55 10.96 11.54 -16.05
CA VAL A 55 9.62 11.12 -16.47
C VAL A 55 8.89 10.53 -15.26
N ALA A 56 7.73 11.07 -14.92
CA ALA A 56 6.84 10.50 -13.92
C ALA A 56 5.95 9.44 -14.59
N LEU A 57 5.92 8.24 -14.03
CA LEU A 57 5.17 7.09 -14.52
C LEU A 57 4.08 6.76 -13.49
N VAL A 58 2.83 6.78 -13.95
CA VAL A 58 1.68 6.38 -13.14
C VAL A 58 1.32 4.92 -13.35
N GLY A 59 1.93 4.27 -14.33
CA GLY A 59 2.06 2.82 -14.36
C GLY A 59 2.79 2.30 -15.59
N GLY A 60 2.70 0.99 -15.79
CA GLY A 60 3.47 0.22 -16.76
C GLY A 60 3.66 -1.21 -16.28
N GLN A 61 4.34 -2.03 -17.08
CA GLN A 61 4.62 -3.42 -16.72
C GLN A 61 5.75 -3.52 -15.69
N PHE A 62 5.43 -3.31 -14.42
CA PHE A 62 6.40 -3.36 -13.31
C PHE A 62 6.24 -4.63 -12.49
N VAL A 63 7.36 -5.32 -12.26
CA VAL A 63 7.43 -6.49 -11.37
C VAL A 63 8.35 -6.16 -10.21
N PHE A 64 7.80 -6.15 -8.99
CA PHE A 64 8.53 -5.96 -7.74
C PHE A 64 8.78 -7.32 -7.06
N PRO A 65 9.75 -7.41 -6.13
CA PRO A 65 9.97 -8.62 -5.35
C PRO A 65 8.70 -9.08 -4.61
N LYS A 66 8.64 -10.38 -4.28
CA LYS A 66 7.47 -10.96 -3.59
C LYS A 66 7.15 -10.22 -2.30
N ASN A 67 5.88 -10.19 -1.93
CA ASN A 67 5.36 -9.50 -0.74
C ASN A 67 5.64 -7.98 -0.74
N THR A 68 5.93 -7.38 -1.90
CA THR A 68 6.11 -5.93 -2.04
C THR A 68 4.86 -5.31 -2.66
N VAL A 69 4.45 -4.17 -2.13
CA VAL A 69 3.43 -3.32 -2.74
C VAL A 69 4.04 -1.97 -3.09
N LEU A 70 3.83 -1.53 -4.33
CA LEU A 70 4.23 -0.19 -4.78
C LEU A 70 3.38 0.87 -4.05
N ILE A 71 4.06 1.81 -3.40
CA ILE A 71 3.46 2.87 -2.57
C ILE A 71 3.82 4.28 -3.02
N SER A 72 4.46 4.43 -4.18
CA SER A 72 4.75 5.71 -4.82
C SER A 72 4.46 5.65 -6.32
N ALA A 73 4.52 6.78 -7.02
CA ALA A 73 4.77 6.76 -8.46
C ALA A 73 6.17 6.18 -8.76
N VAL A 74 6.39 5.77 -10.00
CA VAL A 74 7.72 5.39 -10.50
C VAL A 74 8.28 6.55 -11.32
N TYR A 75 9.57 6.85 -11.18
CA TYR A 75 10.24 7.87 -11.97
C TYR A 75 11.36 7.26 -12.77
N ALA A 76 11.44 7.63 -14.05
CA ALA A 76 12.64 7.44 -14.82
C ALA A 76 13.50 8.70 -14.69
N VAL A 77 14.72 8.57 -14.19
CA VAL A 77 15.64 9.70 -13.98
C VAL A 77 16.91 9.47 -14.79
N SER A 78 17.27 10.43 -15.62
CA SER A 78 18.50 10.44 -16.44
C SER A 78 19.23 11.77 -16.28
N VAL A 79 20.56 11.75 -16.30
CA VAL A 79 21.38 12.97 -16.37
C VAL A 79 22.26 12.90 -17.60
N SER A 80 22.39 14.02 -18.32
CA SER A 80 23.14 14.07 -19.58
C SER A 80 24.63 13.75 -19.43
N ARG A 81 25.17 13.78 -18.20
CA ARG A 81 26.53 13.41 -17.85
C ARG A 81 26.67 12.97 -16.40
N SER A 82 27.76 12.28 -16.08
CA SER A 82 28.11 11.92 -14.70
C SER A 82 28.36 13.15 -13.84
N LEU A 83 27.82 13.13 -12.62
CA LEU A 83 28.04 14.16 -11.61
C LEU A 83 29.14 13.69 -10.65
N PHE A 84 29.87 14.64 -10.05
CA PHE A 84 30.90 14.33 -9.04
C PHE A 84 30.30 13.85 -7.71
N LYS A 85 29.02 14.12 -7.48
CA LYS A 85 28.25 13.65 -6.32
C LYS A 85 26.91 13.09 -6.77
N PRO A 86 26.35 12.11 -6.05
CA PRO A 86 25.03 11.57 -6.34
C PRO A 86 23.94 12.67 -6.33
N LEU A 87 22.89 12.45 -7.11
CA LEU A 87 21.63 13.17 -6.94
C LEU A 87 20.96 12.73 -5.64
N HIS A 88 20.36 13.66 -4.92
CA HIS A 88 19.49 13.37 -3.80
C HIS A 88 18.03 13.37 -4.29
N LEU A 89 17.40 12.21 -4.35
CA LEU A 89 16.01 12.08 -4.77
C LEU A 89 15.12 12.03 -3.55
N GLU A 90 14.04 12.81 -3.54
CA GLU A 90 12.96 12.68 -2.58
C GLU A 90 11.68 12.32 -3.31
N ILE A 91 11.11 11.16 -2.98
CA ILE A 91 9.93 10.61 -3.65
C ILE A 91 8.78 10.49 -2.65
N GLN A 92 7.63 11.03 -3.05
CA GLN A 92 6.41 10.97 -2.25
C GLN A 92 5.83 9.55 -2.22
N HIS A 93 5.37 9.10 -1.05
CA HIS A 93 4.69 7.83 -0.86
C HIS A 93 3.31 7.97 -0.18
N CYS A 94 2.51 6.91 -0.30
CA CYS A 94 1.15 6.84 0.22
C CYS A 94 1.05 6.22 1.62
N VAL A 95 2.15 5.81 2.26
CA VAL A 95 2.13 5.29 3.63
C VAL A 95 2.13 6.42 4.66
N ASN A 96 1.24 6.35 5.65
CA ASN A 96 1.26 7.22 6.83
C ASN A 96 2.17 6.61 7.91
N ILE A 97 3.39 7.11 8.03
CA ILE A 97 4.38 6.59 8.99
C ILE A 97 4.13 7.23 10.35
N THR A 98 3.59 6.45 11.28
CA THR A 98 3.25 6.90 12.65
C THR A 98 4.21 6.36 13.70
N ARG A 99 4.95 5.30 13.36
CA ARG A 99 5.94 4.67 14.24
C ARG A 99 7.23 4.42 13.47
N GLU A 100 8.35 4.64 14.12
CA GLU A 100 9.68 4.43 13.53
C GLU A 100 9.90 2.98 13.08
N ALA A 101 9.34 2.01 13.80
CA ALA A 101 9.37 0.60 13.40
C ALA A 101 8.68 0.30 12.06
N GLN A 102 7.94 1.23 11.45
CA GLN A 102 7.39 1.05 10.11
C GLN A 102 8.43 1.32 9.02
N THR A 103 9.40 2.21 9.25
CA THR A 103 10.37 2.66 8.24
C THR A 103 11.19 1.50 7.69
N LYS A 104 11.52 0.51 8.52
CA LYS A 104 12.23 -0.72 8.12
C LYS A 104 11.47 -1.61 7.12
N TYR A 105 10.19 -1.34 6.87
CA TYR A 105 9.39 -2.04 5.87
C TYR A 105 9.17 -1.22 4.60
N LEU A 106 9.69 0.01 4.53
CA LEU A 106 9.74 0.79 3.30
C LEU A 106 11.14 0.66 2.69
N SER A 107 11.20 0.58 1.37
CA SER A 107 12.47 0.53 0.67
C SER A 107 12.37 1.11 -0.73
N PHE A 108 13.49 1.58 -1.25
CA PHE A 108 13.59 1.97 -2.65
C PHE A 108 13.86 0.76 -3.53
N PHE A 109 13.26 0.77 -4.70
CA PHE A 109 13.46 -0.23 -5.72
C PHE A 109 13.81 0.45 -7.03
N ILE A 110 14.69 -0.18 -7.80
CA ILE A 110 15.10 0.33 -9.11
C ILE A 110 15.01 -0.73 -10.20
N ALA A 111 14.84 -0.27 -11.43
CA ALA A 111 15.02 -1.09 -12.62
C ALA A 111 15.81 -0.29 -13.67
N PRO A 112 16.58 -0.94 -14.55
CA PRO A 112 17.20 -0.24 -15.68
C PRO A 112 16.16 0.46 -16.55
N VAL A 113 16.45 1.67 -17.04
CA VAL A 113 15.57 2.39 -17.99
C VAL A 113 15.49 1.64 -19.32
N SER A 114 16.64 1.10 -19.77
CA SER A 114 16.73 0.25 -20.95
C SER A 114 16.66 -1.21 -20.52
N THR A 115 15.54 -1.87 -20.81
CA THR A 115 15.39 -3.33 -20.66
C THR A 115 15.23 -3.97 -22.05
N PRO A 116 15.87 -5.12 -22.34
CA PRO A 116 15.74 -5.78 -23.64
C PRO A 116 14.33 -6.32 -23.89
N SER A 117 13.56 -6.57 -22.83
CA SER A 117 12.16 -6.98 -22.91
C SER A 117 11.41 -6.59 -21.63
N LEU A 118 10.10 -6.45 -21.73
CA LEU A 118 9.20 -6.27 -20.60
C LEU A 118 8.94 -7.62 -19.89
N PRO A 119 8.54 -7.62 -18.61
CA PRO A 119 8.30 -6.46 -17.74
C PRO A 119 9.59 -5.88 -17.11
N TYR A 120 9.54 -4.64 -16.61
CA TYR A 120 10.64 -4.06 -15.83
C TYR A 120 10.75 -4.77 -14.48
N GLN A 121 11.89 -5.44 -14.28
CA GLN A 121 12.21 -6.16 -13.05
C GLN A 121 12.85 -5.19 -12.05
N PHE A 122 12.09 -4.84 -11.02
CA PHE A 122 12.56 -4.00 -9.93
C PHE A 122 13.32 -4.82 -8.89
N THR A 123 14.47 -4.30 -8.47
CA THR A 123 15.29 -4.88 -7.40
C THR A 123 15.41 -3.90 -6.25
N LEU A 124 15.51 -4.43 -5.03
CA LEU A 124 15.78 -3.64 -3.83
C LEU A 124 17.08 -2.85 -4.00
N VAL A 125 17.10 -1.61 -3.51
CA VAL A 125 18.30 -0.81 -3.35
C VAL A 125 18.54 -0.56 -1.87
N GLU A 126 19.74 -0.90 -1.42
CA GLU A 126 20.15 -0.61 -0.05
C GLU A 126 20.24 0.90 0.22
N GLY A 127 19.89 1.26 1.45
CA GLY A 127 19.85 2.64 1.89
C GLY A 127 18.50 3.31 1.65
N GLY A 128 18.54 4.64 1.57
CA GLY A 128 17.36 5.48 1.60
C GLY A 128 16.83 5.69 3.02
N GLU A 129 16.09 6.77 3.20
CA GLU A 129 15.64 7.23 4.50
C GLU A 129 14.14 7.54 4.48
N PHE A 130 13.46 7.16 5.57
CA PHE A 130 12.04 7.41 5.79
C PHE A 130 11.86 7.89 7.24
N SER A 131 10.99 8.87 7.43
CA SER A 131 10.80 9.53 8.73
C SER A 131 9.35 9.51 9.16
N VAL A 132 9.11 9.48 10.48
CA VAL A 132 7.77 9.57 11.07
C VAL A 132 7.14 10.91 10.72
N GLY A 133 5.86 10.90 10.32
CA GLY A 133 5.12 12.09 9.90
C GLY A 133 5.41 12.57 8.48
N GLU A 134 6.49 12.10 7.86
CA GLU A 134 6.87 12.47 6.50
C GLU A 134 6.14 11.63 5.45
N ARG A 135 5.86 12.28 4.31
CA ARG A 135 5.26 11.63 3.13
C ARG A 135 6.28 11.46 1.99
N TYR A 136 7.54 11.76 2.25
CA TYR A 136 8.64 11.60 1.32
C TYR A 136 9.69 10.65 1.91
N GLY A 137 10.14 9.71 1.10
CA GLY A 137 11.40 9.00 1.34
C GLY A 137 12.51 9.67 0.53
N SER A 138 13.75 9.58 1.00
CA SER A 138 14.91 10.11 0.29
C SER A 138 15.94 9.04 -0.05
N ILE A 139 16.66 9.18 -1.17
CA ILE A 139 17.76 8.28 -1.56
C ILE A 139 18.78 9.00 -2.44
N ASN A 140 20.06 8.66 -2.28
CA ASN A 140 21.14 9.16 -3.13
C ASN A 140 21.39 8.22 -4.32
N ARG A 141 21.45 8.76 -5.54
CA ARG A 141 21.62 7.97 -6.78
C ARG A 141 22.65 8.58 -7.73
N GLU A 142 23.57 7.73 -8.19
CA GLU A 142 24.58 8.06 -9.21
C GLU A 142 24.23 7.52 -10.60
N LYS A 143 23.46 6.43 -10.64
CA LYS A 143 23.10 5.73 -11.88
C LYS A 143 21.64 5.98 -12.22
N PHE A 144 21.41 6.23 -13.50
CA PHE A 144 20.10 6.47 -14.10
C PHE A 144 19.29 5.18 -14.14
N CYS A 145 18.07 5.24 -13.62
CA CYS A 145 17.19 4.09 -13.46
C CYS A 145 15.72 4.54 -13.38
N LEU A 146 14.82 3.58 -13.54
CA LEU A 146 13.51 3.66 -12.92
C LEU A 146 13.70 3.57 -11.40
N VAL A 147 12.96 4.35 -10.64
CA VAL A 147 13.00 4.36 -9.17
C VAL A 147 11.60 4.54 -8.60
N GLY A 148 11.28 3.76 -7.57
CA GLY A 148 10.03 3.87 -6.81
C GLY A 148 10.22 3.35 -5.39
N ILE A 149 9.20 3.52 -4.56
CA ILE A 149 9.18 3.08 -3.16
C ILE A 149 8.19 1.92 -3.05
N GLY A 150 8.66 0.81 -2.50
CA GLY A 150 7.84 -0.35 -2.16
C GLY A 150 7.74 -0.51 -0.65
N GLY A 151 6.63 -1.07 -0.20
CA GLY A 151 6.42 -1.50 1.18
C GLY A 151 6.34 -3.02 1.27
N SER A 152 7.05 -3.62 2.23
CA SER A 152 6.93 -5.05 2.53
C SER A 152 5.61 -5.32 3.25
N LEU A 153 4.90 -6.37 2.85
CA LEU A 153 3.62 -6.81 3.42
C LEU A 153 3.80 -7.84 4.55
N THR A 154 4.97 -8.47 4.63
CA THR A 154 5.20 -9.58 5.57
C THR A 154 6.53 -9.44 6.29
N ASN A 155 6.56 -9.83 7.57
CA ASN A 155 7.78 -9.82 8.39
C ASN A 155 8.77 -10.95 8.05
N GLU A 156 8.96 -11.27 6.77
CA GLU A 156 10.07 -12.15 6.38
C GLU A 156 11.37 -11.35 6.47
N ARG A 157 12.15 -11.64 7.51
CA ARG A 157 13.60 -11.52 7.37
C ARG A 157 13.95 -12.50 6.26
N GLU A 158 14.50 -12.02 5.15
CA GLU A 158 15.21 -12.89 4.23
C GLU A 158 16.24 -13.64 5.07
N GLY A 159 16.00 -14.93 5.27
CA GLY A 159 16.95 -15.80 5.97
C GLY A 159 18.21 -15.81 5.12
N GLU A 160 19.34 -15.53 5.77
CA GLU A 160 20.68 -15.78 5.26
C GLU A 160 20.67 -17.10 4.48
N GLY A 161 20.90 -17.00 3.17
CA GLY A 161 21.05 -18.15 2.31
C GLY A 161 22.30 -18.90 2.72
N GLY A 162 22.13 -19.89 3.60
CA GLY A 162 23.12 -20.92 3.82
C GLY A 162 23.38 -21.61 2.48
N GLU A 163 24.61 -21.45 1.99
CA GLU A 163 25.18 -22.23 0.92
C GLU A 163 24.95 -23.71 1.24
N ARG A 164 24.06 -24.36 0.49
CA ARG A 164 24.05 -25.82 0.39
C ARG A 164 25.07 -26.16 -0.68
N GLU A 165 26.30 -26.40 -0.24
CA GLU A 165 27.24 -27.19 -1.01
C GLU A 165 26.75 -28.65 -0.95
N ASP A 166 26.12 -29.09 -2.02
CA ASP A 166 26.02 -30.51 -2.35
C ASP A 166 27.44 -30.96 -2.74
N ASP A 167 28.10 -31.74 -1.89
CA ASP A 167 29.16 -32.64 -2.33
C ASP A 167 29.04 -33.98 -1.58
N ASP A 168 28.48 -34.95 -2.31
CA ASP A 168 28.70 -36.36 -2.11
C ASP A 168 30.22 -36.63 -2.09
N HIS A 169 30.74 -37.33 -1.07
CA HIS A 169 31.51 -38.56 -1.28
C HIS A 169 31.74 -39.35 0.02
N ASN A 170 31.37 -40.61 -0.09
CA ASN A 170 31.56 -41.78 0.75
C ASN A 170 33.01 -42.00 1.23
N GLY A 171 33.19 -42.50 2.47
CA GLY A 171 34.47 -43.03 2.94
C GLY A 171 34.49 -43.29 4.44
N GLY A 172 34.20 -44.53 4.84
CA GLY A 172 34.16 -44.97 6.23
C GLY A 172 35.50 -45.00 6.98
N GLY A 173 35.40 -45.08 8.30
CA GLY A 173 36.51 -45.30 9.21
C GLY A 173 36.04 -45.22 10.66
N GLN A 174 35.89 -46.37 11.30
CA GLN A 174 35.70 -46.53 12.73
C GLN A 174 36.88 -45.92 13.48
N GLU A 175 36.65 -45.29 14.63
CA GLU A 175 37.52 -45.46 15.80
C GLU A 175 36.78 -45.11 17.10
N GLU A 176 37.08 -45.93 18.10
CA GLU A 176 36.48 -46.01 19.43
C GLU A 176 37.06 -44.97 20.39
N GLY A 177 36.29 -44.63 21.42
CA GLY A 177 36.75 -43.81 22.55
C GLY A 177 35.75 -43.85 23.69
N GLU A 178 35.85 -44.88 24.53
CA GLU A 178 35.10 -45.04 25.78
C GLU A 178 35.63 -44.15 26.93
N LEU A 179 34.80 -44.09 27.99
CA LEU A 179 35.07 -43.79 29.41
C LEU A 179 35.02 -42.31 29.86
N GLN A 180 34.46 -41.93 31.01
CA GLN A 180 33.49 -42.50 31.97
C GLN A 180 33.25 -41.43 33.06
N GLY A 181 32.10 -41.51 33.74
CA GLY A 181 31.91 -41.07 35.14
C GLY A 181 31.19 -39.72 35.33
N GLY A 182 30.14 -39.58 36.14
CA GLY A 182 29.47 -40.51 37.05
C GLY A 182 28.85 -39.76 38.24
N GLY A 183 27.60 -40.10 38.59
CA GLY A 183 26.96 -39.91 39.90
C GLY A 183 26.36 -38.52 40.17
N GLY A 184 25.15 -38.34 40.71
CA GLY A 184 24.20 -39.28 41.30
C GLY A 184 23.54 -38.66 42.56
N SER A 185 22.24 -38.94 42.73
CA SER A 185 21.44 -38.82 43.97
C SER A 185 21.07 -37.40 44.44
N GLY A 186 19.86 -37.08 44.89
CA GLY A 186 18.69 -37.89 45.28
C GLY A 186 18.13 -37.39 46.62
N HIS A 187 16.80 -37.53 46.78
CA HIS A 187 15.95 -37.33 47.97
C HIS A 187 15.63 -35.89 48.40
N GLU A 188 14.39 -35.47 48.67
CA GLU A 188 13.12 -36.03 49.22
C GLU A 188 12.78 -35.31 50.53
N ASP A 189 11.53 -35.48 50.93
CA ASP A 189 10.81 -34.96 52.10
C ASP A 189 10.44 -33.48 52.14
N GLU A 190 9.29 -33.07 52.68
CA GLU A 190 7.96 -33.65 53.03
C GLU A 190 7.32 -32.60 53.95
N GLY A 191 6.00 -32.66 54.15
CA GLY A 191 5.32 -32.06 55.30
C GLY A 191 4.40 -30.89 54.95
N LYS A 192 3.09 -31.10 54.77
CA LYS A 192 2.02 -31.18 55.82
C LYS A 192 1.68 -29.79 56.39
N GLU A 193 0.45 -29.39 56.69
CA GLU A 193 -0.86 -30.02 56.89
C GLU A 193 -1.91 -28.88 57.02
N ASP A 194 -3.18 -29.20 56.67
CA ASP A 194 -4.46 -28.83 57.32
C ASP A 194 -4.89 -27.34 57.42
N ASP A 195 -6.17 -26.93 57.49
CA ASP A 195 -7.47 -27.58 57.63
C ASP A 195 -8.61 -26.59 57.26
N ASP A 196 -9.86 -27.11 57.26
CA ASP A 196 -11.17 -26.48 57.53
C ASP A 196 -11.93 -25.74 56.38
N LYS A 197 -13.06 -26.30 55.88
CA LYS A 197 -14.48 -26.26 56.38
C LYS A 197 -15.15 -24.89 56.11
N GLU A 198 -16.29 -24.70 55.44
CA GLU A 198 -17.69 -25.23 55.50
C GLU A 198 -18.41 -24.84 54.16
N LYS A 199 -19.30 -25.65 53.53
CA LYS A 199 -20.78 -25.70 53.66
C LYS A 199 -21.48 -24.31 53.62
N ASP A 200 -22.55 -24.02 52.85
CA ASP A 200 -23.78 -24.79 52.59
C ASP A 200 -24.57 -24.26 51.36
N GLU A 201 -25.31 -25.20 50.75
CA GLU A 201 -26.71 -25.18 50.28
C GLU A 201 -27.31 -24.06 49.39
N SER A 202 -27.86 -24.47 48.24
CA SER A 202 -29.30 -24.27 47.95
C SER A 202 -29.79 -25.29 46.92
N ASP A 203 -30.93 -25.89 47.21
CA ASP A 203 -31.57 -26.97 46.47
C ASP A 203 -33.09 -26.67 46.35
N GLN A 204 -33.71 -27.12 45.25
CA GLN A 204 -35.16 -27.36 45.01
C GLN A 204 -36.07 -26.14 44.69
N HIS A 205 -37.11 -26.19 43.83
CA HIS A 205 -37.86 -27.27 43.14
C HIS A 205 -38.68 -26.65 41.97
N GLY A 206 -38.80 -27.29 40.79
CA GLY A 206 -40.02 -28.00 40.30
C GLY A 206 -40.78 -27.18 39.21
N ALA A 207 -41.44 -27.71 38.16
CA ALA A 207 -41.81 -29.06 37.71
C ALA A 207 -42.35 -29.03 36.24
N GLY A 208 -42.31 -30.19 35.54
CA GLY A 208 -43.27 -30.63 34.48
C GLY A 208 -42.88 -30.37 33.00
N VAL A 209 -42.21 -31.25 32.24
CA VAL A 209 -42.59 -32.54 31.59
C VAL A 209 -43.53 -32.41 30.37
N GLN A 210 -43.06 -32.82 29.17
CA GLN A 210 -43.65 -33.93 28.37
C GLN A 210 -42.75 -34.42 27.19
N GLU A 211 -42.30 -35.69 27.30
CA GLU A 211 -42.16 -36.80 26.31
C GLU A 211 -41.49 -36.62 24.91
N LYS A 212 -40.80 -37.59 24.28
CA LYS A 212 -40.04 -38.84 24.58
C LYS A 212 -39.57 -39.43 23.22
N GLN A 213 -38.67 -40.43 23.26
CA GLN A 213 -38.09 -41.30 22.20
C GLN A 213 -36.72 -40.81 21.68
N ASP A 214 -35.56 -41.29 22.15
CA ASP A 214 -35.03 -42.65 22.39
C ASP A 214 -34.64 -43.40 21.11
N HIS A 215 -33.34 -43.41 20.81
CA HIS A 215 -32.64 -44.61 20.36
C HIS A 215 -31.16 -44.52 20.73
N ARG A 216 -30.78 -45.39 21.67
CA ARG A 216 -29.42 -45.68 22.12
C ARG A 216 -28.87 -46.88 21.32
N VAL A 217 -27.69 -46.75 20.75
CA VAL A 217 -26.77 -47.89 20.53
C VAL A 217 -25.37 -47.40 20.90
N GLU A 218 -24.82 -47.96 21.98
CA GLU A 218 -23.40 -47.91 22.32
C GLU A 218 -22.74 -49.17 21.70
N ASP A 219 -21.62 -49.02 20.99
CA ASP A 219 -20.50 -49.97 21.14
C ASP A 219 -19.17 -49.29 20.79
N LYS A 220 -18.14 -49.74 21.51
CA LYS A 220 -16.83 -49.15 21.72
C LYS A 220 -15.85 -49.50 20.60
N GLY A 221 -14.98 -48.54 20.28
CA GLY A 221 -13.74 -48.77 19.53
C GLY A 221 -12.83 -47.56 19.67
N GLN A 222 -11.83 -47.65 20.55
CA GLN A 222 -10.75 -46.69 20.65
C GLN A 222 -9.85 -46.78 19.42
N GLU A 223 -9.59 -45.66 18.76
CA GLU A 223 -8.29 -45.42 18.12
C GLU A 223 -7.97 -43.93 18.23
N GLN A 224 -6.93 -43.64 19.01
CA GLN A 224 -6.29 -42.34 19.06
C GLN A 224 -5.56 -42.14 17.73
N VAL A 225 -5.93 -41.09 16.99
CA VAL A 225 -5.01 -40.49 16.02
C VAL A 225 -4.84 -39.04 16.43
N GLU A 226 -3.61 -38.73 16.80
CA GLU A 226 -3.15 -37.45 17.29
C GLU A 226 -3.30 -36.37 16.23
N LYS A 227 -3.44 -35.14 16.73
CA LYS A 227 -3.53 -33.90 15.97
C LYS A 227 -2.28 -33.69 15.13
N GLU A 228 -2.45 -33.50 13.83
CA GLU A 228 -1.55 -32.64 13.05
C GLU A 228 -2.30 -31.34 12.76
N GLY A 229 -2.22 -30.43 13.72
CA GLY A 229 -2.68 -29.07 13.54
C GLY A 229 -1.78 -28.39 12.54
N ASP A 230 -2.33 -28.04 11.38
CA ASP A 230 -1.69 -27.17 10.42
C ASP A 230 -1.61 -25.75 11.04
N ILE A 231 -0.59 -25.53 11.88
CA ILE A 231 -0.19 -24.19 12.30
C ILE A 231 0.42 -23.55 11.04
N VAL A 232 -0.44 -23.01 10.19
CA VAL A 232 -0.05 -21.95 9.28
C VAL A 232 0.47 -20.84 10.19
N LYS A 233 1.81 -20.74 10.31
CA LYS A 233 2.47 -19.61 10.95
C LYS A 233 1.87 -18.36 10.34
N GLN A 234 1.03 -17.68 11.11
CA GLN A 234 0.40 -16.43 10.72
C GLN A 234 1.55 -15.44 10.51
N LYS A 235 1.94 -15.29 9.25
CA LYS A 235 3.04 -14.45 8.83
C LYS A 235 2.68 -13.04 9.27
N GLY A 236 3.38 -12.51 10.27
CA GLY A 236 2.99 -11.25 10.90
C GLY A 236 2.89 -10.14 9.86
N SER A 237 1.73 -9.47 9.80
CA SER A 237 1.54 -8.26 9.00
C SER A 237 2.55 -7.19 9.44
N THR A 238 3.07 -6.43 8.48
CA THR A 238 3.98 -5.31 8.71
C THR A 238 3.24 -4.03 9.12
N GLY A 239 1.91 -3.99 8.99
CA GLY A 239 1.11 -2.78 9.20
C GLY A 239 1.16 -1.81 8.02
N ILE A 240 1.83 -2.16 6.91
CA ILE A 240 2.01 -1.26 5.77
C ILE A 240 0.71 -1.08 4.97
N ALA A 241 -0.02 -2.17 4.72
CA ALA A 241 -1.27 -2.12 3.95
C ALA A 241 -2.33 -1.27 4.67
N GLU A 242 -2.40 -1.40 6.00
CA GLU A 242 -3.32 -0.70 6.91
C GLU A 242 -2.95 0.78 7.08
N SER A 243 -1.69 1.12 6.80
CA SER A 243 -1.16 2.49 6.87
C SER A 243 -1.23 3.22 5.52
N MET A 244 -1.72 2.57 4.46
CA MET A 244 -1.90 3.22 3.17
C MET A 244 -3.01 4.26 3.19
N SER A 245 -2.67 5.46 2.74
CA SER A 245 -3.58 6.57 2.51
C SER A 245 -3.89 6.68 1.03
N TYR A 246 -5.18 6.85 0.74
CA TYR A 246 -5.72 7.02 -0.60
C TYR A 246 -6.22 8.45 -0.75
N ALA A 247 -6.28 8.92 -1.99
CA ALA A 247 -6.81 10.21 -2.36
C ALA A 247 -8.13 10.03 -3.11
N GLY A 248 -9.10 10.89 -2.82
CA GLY A 248 -10.33 11.06 -3.56
C GLY A 248 -10.44 12.50 -4.06
N VAL A 249 -10.96 12.67 -5.27
CA VAL A 249 -11.15 13.98 -5.90
C VAL A 249 -12.54 14.04 -6.50
N THR A 250 -13.23 15.15 -6.26
CA THR A 250 -14.46 15.50 -6.97
C THR A 250 -14.15 16.53 -8.06
N TYR A 251 -14.78 16.42 -9.22
CA TYR A 251 -14.82 17.47 -10.23
C TYR A 251 -16.20 17.60 -10.86
N TYR A 252 -16.48 18.76 -11.44
CA TYR A 252 -17.78 19.14 -11.97
C TYR A 252 -17.71 19.44 -13.47
N GLU A 253 -18.67 18.94 -14.23
CA GLU A 253 -18.83 19.27 -15.65
C GLU A 253 -20.27 19.70 -15.92
N GLU A 254 -20.44 20.90 -16.49
CA GLU A 254 -21.74 21.36 -16.99
C GLU A 254 -22.09 20.59 -18.28
N LYS A 255 -23.19 19.84 -18.27
CA LYS A 255 -23.72 19.10 -19.44
C LYS A 255 -25.10 19.64 -19.83
N GLY A 256 -25.16 20.95 -20.09
CA GLY A 256 -26.37 21.62 -20.56
C GLY A 256 -27.40 21.83 -19.46
N VAL A 257 -28.42 20.97 -19.39
CA VAL A 257 -29.46 21.05 -18.34
C VAL A 257 -29.16 20.17 -17.11
N GLU A 258 -28.12 19.35 -17.21
CA GLU A 258 -27.70 18.41 -16.17
C GLU A 258 -26.24 18.69 -15.84
N ASP A 259 -25.94 18.86 -14.56
CA ASP A 259 -24.57 18.96 -14.08
C ASP A 259 -24.08 17.58 -13.67
N SER A 260 -22.84 17.27 -14.03
CA SER A 260 -22.20 16.00 -13.72
C SER A 260 -21.19 16.23 -12.61
N VAL A 261 -21.44 15.63 -11.45
CA VAL A 261 -20.48 15.53 -10.35
C VAL A 261 -19.78 14.18 -10.47
N THR A 262 -18.46 14.19 -10.55
CA THR A 262 -17.67 12.95 -10.69
C THR A 262 -16.69 12.82 -9.55
N PHE A 263 -16.69 11.66 -8.88
CA PHE A 263 -15.72 11.31 -7.85
C PHE A 263 -14.79 10.21 -8.35
N ILE A 264 -13.48 10.44 -8.24
CA ILE A 264 -12.42 9.49 -8.63
C ILE A 264 -11.48 9.24 -7.46
N ALA A 265 -10.84 8.06 -7.44
CA ALA A 265 -9.96 7.65 -6.35
C ALA A 265 -8.68 6.95 -6.84
N ALA A 266 -7.56 7.18 -6.15
CA ALA A 266 -6.27 6.56 -6.40
C ALA A 266 -5.38 6.60 -5.15
N LYS A 267 -4.24 5.89 -5.17
CA LYS A 267 -3.16 6.06 -4.18
C LYS A 267 -2.46 7.42 -4.27
N ASN A 268 -2.41 8.00 -5.47
CA ASN A 268 -1.66 9.22 -5.76
C ASN A 268 -2.60 10.34 -6.20
N LEU A 269 -2.72 11.40 -5.38
CA LEU A 269 -3.55 12.57 -5.71
C LEU A 269 -3.11 13.21 -7.02
N ASN A 270 -1.81 13.32 -7.26
CA ASN A 270 -1.28 14.01 -8.43
C ASN A 270 -1.66 13.30 -9.73
N ALA A 271 -1.73 11.97 -9.71
CA ALA A 271 -2.20 11.17 -10.84
C ALA A 271 -3.69 11.47 -11.15
N LEU A 272 -4.53 11.67 -10.13
CA LEU A 272 -5.92 12.09 -10.33
C LEU A 272 -6.02 13.50 -10.90
N LEU A 273 -5.24 14.45 -10.36
CA LEU A 273 -5.25 15.84 -10.82
C LEU A 273 -4.82 15.96 -12.28
N GLU A 274 -3.84 15.17 -12.70
CA GLU A 274 -3.41 15.12 -14.09
C GLU A 274 -4.44 14.46 -15.00
N TYR A 275 -5.01 13.32 -14.59
CA TYR A 275 -6.11 12.70 -15.32
C TYR A 275 -7.25 13.69 -15.60
N VAL A 276 -7.68 14.46 -14.60
CA VAL A 276 -8.72 15.47 -14.79
C VAL A 276 -8.23 16.60 -15.70
N ASN A 277 -7.01 17.08 -15.53
CA ASN A 277 -6.47 18.13 -16.38
C ASN A 277 -6.39 17.73 -17.88
N ASP A 278 -6.03 16.48 -18.15
CA ASP A 278 -5.77 16.01 -19.51
C ASP A 278 -7.05 15.59 -20.24
N TYR A 279 -7.95 14.89 -19.55
CA TYR A 279 -9.18 14.34 -20.14
C TYR A 279 -10.41 15.22 -19.89
N HIS A 280 -10.37 16.05 -18.85
CA HIS A 280 -11.49 16.88 -18.39
C HIS A 280 -11.04 18.33 -18.15
N SER A 281 -10.22 18.89 -19.05
CA SER A 281 -9.60 20.23 -18.92
C SER A 281 -10.55 21.41 -18.67
N LYS A 282 -11.85 21.24 -18.93
CA LYS A 282 -12.90 22.25 -18.68
C LYS A 282 -13.64 22.05 -17.36
N ALA A 283 -13.36 20.96 -16.66
CA ALA A 283 -14.02 20.66 -15.41
C ALA A 283 -13.58 21.62 -14.31
N GLU A 284 -14.51 21.95 -13.42
CA GLU A 284 -14.19 22.66 -12.18
C GLU A 284 -13.75 21.64 -11.13
N MET A 285 -12.62 21.89 -10.49
CA MET A 285 -12.10 21.03 -9.43
C MET A 285 -12.83 21.28 -8.11
N GLY A 286 -13.36 20.21 -7.52
CA GLY A 286 -13.95 20.21 -6.20
C GLY A 286 -12.96 19.87 -5.08
N GLN A 287 -13.51 19.47 -3.94
CA GLN A 287 -12.73 19.10 -2.76
C GLN A 287 -11.94 17.80 -2.99
N ASN A 288 -10.70 17.79 -2.51
CA ASN A 288 -9.87 16.60 -2.37
C ASN A 288 -9.93 16.06 -0.94
N VAL A 289 -9.94 14.74 -0.80
CA VAL A 289 -10.00 14.05 0.48
C VAL A 289 -8.91 12.98 0.58
N TYR A 290 -8.36 12.81 1.77
CA TYR A 290 -7.48 11.68 2.07
C TYR A 290 -8.17 10.75 3.05
N TYR A 291 -8.12 9.46 2.77
CA TYR A 291 -8.75 8.44 3.59
C TYR A 291 -7.90 7.17 3.65
N ARG A 292 -8.31 6.24 4.52
CA ARG A 292 -7.74 4.89 4.65
C ARG A 292 -8.90 3.91 4.66
N PHE A 293 -8.72 2.75 4.03
CA PHE A 293 -9.69 1.67 4.14
C PHE A 293 -9.68 1.10 5.57
N GLY A 294 -10.85 0.71 6.04
CA GLY A 294 -10.96 -0.20 7.19
C GLY A 294 -10.27 -1.54 6.91
N GLU A 295 -9.84 -2.24 7.96
CA GLU A 295 -9.01 -3.46 7.85
C GLU A 295 -9.62 -4.56 6.95
N SER A 296 -10.94 -4.66 6.89
CA SER A 296 -11.67 -5.66 6.11
C SER A 296 -12.39 -5.10 4.87
N SER A 297 -12.28 -3.79 4.65
CA SER A 297 -13.03 -3.12 3.60
C SER A 297 -12.40 -3.32 2.24
N LYS A 298 -13.23 -3.68 1.27
CA LYS A 298 -12.83 -3.93 -0.12
C LYS A 298 -13.21 -2.81 -1.07
N TYR A 299 -14.00 -1.84 -0.61
CA TYR A 299 -14.48 -0.72 -1.40
C TYR A 299 -14.79 0.45 -0.48
N ILE A 300 -14.82 1.64 -1.08
CA ILE A 300 -15.50 2.80 -0.51
C ILE A 300 -16.86 2.94 -1.20
N GLU A 301 -17.86 3.40 -0.46
CA GLU A 301 -19.21 3.68 -0.96
C GLU A 301 -19.57 5.15 -0.70
N LEU A 302 -19.98 5.85 -1.74
CA LEU A 302 -20.56 7.18 -1.63
C LEU A 302 -22.02 7.03 -1.21
N LYS A 303 -22.41 7.61 -0.07
CA LYS A 303 -23.74 7.46 0.52
C LYS A 303 -24.67 8.59 0.08
N LEU A 304 -25.35 8.41 -1.05
CA LEU A 304 -26.29 9.38 -1.63
C LEU A 304 -27.72 9.33 -1.03
N ASN A 305 -27.96 8.53 0.00
CA ASN A 305 -29.29 8.41 0.62
C ASN A 305 -29.29 8.85 2.09
N GLU A 306 -28.18 9.44 2.56
CA GLU A 306 -28.08 9.93 3.93
C GLU A 306 -28.94 11.16 4.17
N LYS A 307 -29.39 11.30 5.41
CA LYS A 307 -30.20 12.45 5.82
C LYS A 307 -29.38 13.74 5.65
N GLN A 308 -29.95 14.71 4.94
CA GLN A 308 -29.34 16.01 4.73
C GLN A 308 -29.78 17.00 5.81
N GLU A 309 -28.85 17.89 6.19
CA GLU A 309 -29.13 19.01 7.09
C GLU A 309 -29.82 20.16 6.34
N GLU A 310 -29.34 20.47 5.14
CA GLU A 310 -29.87 21.52 4.28
C GLU A 310 -31.00 20.99 3.37
N PRO A 311 -32.01 21.82 3.06
CA PRO A 311 -33.03 21.45 2.10
C PRO A 311 -32.43 21.33 0.69
N PHE A 312 -32.93 20.36 -0.07
CA PHE A 312 -32.59 20.17 -1.49
C PHE A 312 -33.86 20.12 -2.36
N THR A 313 -34.91 20.81 -1.92
CA THR A 313 -36.20 20.83 -2.62
C THR A 313 -36.03 21.26 -4.07
N GLY A 314 -36.64 20.51 -4.98
CA GLY A 314 -36.56 20.76 -6.42
C GLY A 314 -35.28 20.22 -7.09
N TRP A 315 -34.31 19.71 -6.33
CA TRP A 315 -33.13 19.04 -6.88
C TRP A 315 -33.32 17.52 -6.99
N LYS A 316 -32.78 16.94 -8.07
CA LYS A 316 -32.67 15.50 -8.28
C LYS A 316 -31.20 15.12 -8.37
N ILE A 317 -30.79 14.16 -7.55
CA ILE A 317 -29.42 13.66 -7.48
C ILE A 317 -29.49 12.18 -7.81
N LYS A 318 -28.81 11.76 -8.89
CA LYS A 318 -28.93 10.42 -9.44
C LYS A 318 -27.54 9.83 -9.70
N PRO A 319 -27.09 8.84 -8.91
CA PRO A 319 -25.85 8.15 -9.24
C PRO A 319 -26.06 7.28 -10.48
N HIS A 320 -25.04 7.20 -11.33
CA HIS A 320 -25.03 6.36 -12.53
C HIS A 320 -24.84 4.88 -12.18
N MET A 321 -24.26 4.60 -11.01
CA MET A 321 -24.07 3.26 -10.48
C MET A 321 -24.72 3.12 -9.09
N LYS A 322 -25.40 1.98 -8.84
CA LYS A 322 -26.02 1.68 -7.55
C LYS A 322 -25.65 0.25 -7.11
N PRO A 323 -25.00 0.07 -5.95
CA PRO A 323 -24.46 1.11 -5.05
C PRO A 323 -23.27 1.88 -5.69
N CYS A 324 -23.05 3.14 -5.30
CA CYS A 324 -21.92 3.93 -5.83
C CYS A 324 -20.63 3.54 -5.09
N ARG A 325 -19.99 2.46 -5.55
CA ARG A 325 -18.80 1.87 -4.93
C ARG A 325 -17.58 1.99 -5.82
N LEU A 326 -16.44 2.32 -5.22
CA LEU A 326 -15.12 2.18 -5.85
C LEU A 326 -14.35 1.09 -5.11
N TYR A 327 -13.94 0.03 -5.81
CA TYR A 327 -13.23 -1.08 -5.21
C TYR A 327 -11.76 -0.74 -5.00
N LYS A 328 -11.23 -1.18 -3.86
CA LYS A 328 -9.83 -1.01 -3.48
C LYS A 328 -8.89 -1.62 -4.52
N GLU A 329 -9.26 -2.75 -5.10
CA GLU A 329 -8.50 -3.40 -6.17
C GLU A 329 -8.33 -2.49 -7.39
N ASP A 330 -9.40 -1.86 -7.86
CA ASP A 330 -9.35 -0.94 -9.00
C ASP A 330 -8.51 0.30 -8.68
N ILE A 331 -8.65 0.83 -7.46
CA ILE A 331 -7.88 1.97 -6.95
C ILE A 331 -6.38 1.62 -6.85
N ASP A 332 -6.07 0.40 -6.39
CA ASP A 332 -4.71 -0.10 -6.24
C ASP A 332 -4.02 -0.36 -7.59
N ASN A 333 -4.81 -0.64 -8.63
CA ASN A 333 -4.36 -1.02 -9.97
C ASN A 333 -4.36 0.13 -10.98
N PHE A 334 -4.96 1.29 -10.67
CA PHE A 334 -4.96 2.45 -11.58
C PHE A 334 -3.54 2.76 -12.10
N GLY A 335 -3.42 2.83 -13.42
CA GLY A 335 -2.18 3.05 -14.16
C GLY A 335 -1.57 1.77 -14.78
N LYS A 336 -2.06 0.58 -14.44
CA LYS A 336 -1.66 -0.68 -15.12
C LYS A 336 -2.23 -0.77 -16.53
N GLU A 337 -1.69 -1.66 -17.37
CA GLU A 337 -2.13 -1.90 -18.75
C GLU A 337 -3.65 -2.15 -18.84
N ASP A 338 -4.18 -3.03 -17.98
CA ASP A 338 -5.61 -3.34 -17.92
C ASP A 338 -6.45 -2.33 -17.10
N TYR A 339 -5.80 -1.36 -16.43
CA TYR A 339 -6.44 -0.36 -15.56
C TYR A 339 -5.98 1.08 -15.90
N PRO A 340 -6.13 1.54 -17.16
CA PRO A 340 -5.59 2.83 -17.59
C PRO A 340 -6.35 4.04 -17.04
N LEU A 341 -7.57 3.84 -16.52
CA LEU A 341 -8.46 4.90 -16.03
C LEU A 341 -8.70 4.75 -14.52
N PRO A 342 -8.84 5.85 -13.77
CA PRO A 342 -9.16 5.75 -12.36
C PRO A 342 -10.60 5.24 -12.17
N PRO A 343 -10.87 4.46 -11.12
CA PRO A 343 -12.23 4.06 -10.78
C PRO A 343 -13.07 5.31 -10.48
N THR A 344 -14.30 5.33 -11.02
CA THR A 344 -15.11 6.55 -11.14
C THR A 344 -16.55 6.33 -10.69
N CYS A 345 -17.07 7.26 -9.89
CA CYS A 345 -18.47 7.37 -9.50
C CYS A 345 -19.04 8.64 -10.13
N ILE A 346 -19.96 8.51 -11.09
CA ILE A 346 -20.61 9.65 -11.75
C ILE A 346 -22.00 9.87 -11.13
N ILE A 347 -22.31 11.12 -10.83
CA ILE A 347 -23.55 11.54 -10.20
C ILE A 347 -24.13 12.69 -11.02
N SER A 348 -25.33 12.47 -11.54
CA SER A 348 -26.12 13.49 -12.19
C SER A 348 -26.83 14.37 -11.17
N VAL A 349 -26.76 15.68 -11.37
CA VAL A 349 -27.47 16.68 -10.57
C VAL A 349 -28.35 17.53 -11.48
N TYR A 350 -29.62 17.65 -11.12
CA TYR A 350 -30.61 18.39 -11.89
C TYR A 350 -31.47 19.27 -10.98
N GLY A 351 -31.49 20.57 -11.24
CA GLY A 351 -32.40 21.52 -10.60
C GLY A 351 -33.69 21.71 -11.39
N SER A 352 -34.84 21.58 -10.74
CA SER A 352 -36.14 21.89 -11.34
C SER A 352 -36.29 23.40 -11.55
N PRO A 353 -36.88 23.87 -12.67
CA PRO A 353 -37.19 25.29 -12.86
C PRO A 353 -38.45 25.75 -12.08
N ALA A 354 -39.05 24.88 -11.26
CA ALA A 354 -40.29 25.17 -10.55
C ALA A 354 -40.08 26.23 -9.43
N PRO A 355 -41.08 27.11 -9.19
CA PRO A 355 -41.08 28.00 -8.03
C PRO A 355 -40.93 27.21 -6.73
N GLY A 356 -39.99 27.64 -5.86
CA GLY A 356 -39.68 26.96 -4.60
C GLY A 356 -38.56 25.93 -4.67
N THR A 357 -37.86 25.81 -5.82
CA THR A 357 -36.58 25.09 -5.89
C THR A 357 -35.50 25.90 -5.19
N GLU A 358 -34.67 25.23 -4.39
CA GLU A 358 -33.55 25.86 -3.70
C GLU A 358 -32.55 26.45 -4.70
N ALA A 359 -32.10 27.68 -4.46
CA ALA A 359 -31.23 28.38 -5.41
C ALA A 359 -29.82 27.77 -5.51
N MET A 360 -29.35 27.14 -4.44
CA MET A 360 -28.07 26.44 -4.37
C MET A 360 -28.28 25.05 -3.78
N LEU A 361 -27.54 24.07 -4.29
CA LEU A 361 -27.53 22.72 -3.74
C LEU A 361 -26.32 22.55 -2.82
N HIS A 362 -26.59 22.40 -1.53
CA HIS A 362 -25.62 21.92 -0.55
C HIS A 362 -25.99 20.50 -0.16
N TYR A 363 -25.23 19.52 -0.66
CA TYR A 363 -25.53 18.10 -0.46
C TYR A 363 -24.28 17.35 0.01
N ALA A 364 -24.33 16.84 1.23
CA ALA A 364 -23.25 16.06 1.82
C ALA A 364 -23.32 14.61 1.33
N ILE A 365 -22.18 14.10 0.84
CA ILE A 365 -22.02 12.71 0.42
C ILE A 365 -20.94 12.07 1.29
N PRO A 366 -21.32 11.41 2.40
CA PRO A 366 -20.37 10.65 3.20
C PRO A 366 -19.72 9.54 2.39
N ILE A 367 -18.46 9.26 2.72
CA ILE A 367 -17.68 8.15 2.17
C ILE A 367 -17.53 7.11 3.29
N GLU A 368 -18.02 5.89 3.04
CA GLU A 368 -17.87 4.76 3.97
C GLU A 368 -16.98 3.69 3.35
N GLY A 369 -16.04 3.15 4.13
CA GLY A 369 -15.16 2.07 3.70
C GLY A 369 -13.83 2.11 4.44
#